data_AF-A0A959DB76-F1
#
_entry.id   AF-A0A959DB76-F1
#
_cell.length_a   1.000
_cell.length_b   1.000
_cell.length_c   1.000
_cell.angle_alpha   90.00
_cell.angle_beta   90.00
_cell.angle_gamma   90.00
#
_symmetry.space_group_name_H-M   'P 1'
#
loop_
_entity.id
_entity.type
_entity.pdbx_description
1 polymer ?
#
loop_
_entity_poly.entity_id
_entity_poly.type
_entity_poly.pdbx_seq_one_letter_code
_entity_poly.pdbx_strand_id
1 'polypeptide(L)'
;MKKNSAKLKIRASRAGTLMTDAPGVGLTDNQARTLEEYLARKNGQGKPLTANMENTLAELIAKRDAPFELSQSAKSYIIDLWLRREYGYREPVVTKEMMKGHICEQDSMELVSGLIPASEFRVKNRESFEDAYFTGTPDIVLAKDGYIEDLKSSWTLKTFFGSSPGKDYEGQAQVYMHLTGIHKYRLIYALVDTPDEIVLQEMKRYFFKFGADEANPEYERICNDLEAMHKVSHIPAEDRMKVFYYHYDRAYMKELIFRVKEARKFYDTLTLVDVAHRYHPEKELQY
;
A
#
# COMPACT_ATOMS: atom_id res chain seq x y z
N MET A 1 -7.65 30.22 3.73
CA MET A 1 -8.86 29.36 3.61
C MET A 1 -8.98 28.52 4.87
N LYS A 2 -10.18 28.37 5.46
CA LYS A 2 -10.36 27.41 6.56
C LYS A 2 -10.11 26.01 6.00
N LYS A 3 -9.14 25.29 6.56
CA LYS A 3 -8.92 23.88 6.25
C LYS A 3 -10.23 23.13 6.44
N ASN A 4 -10.61 22.29 5.48
CA ASN A 4 -11.79 21.46 5.58
C ASN A 4 -11.37 19.99 5.48
N SER A 5 -10.70 19.50 6.52
CA SER A 5 -10.26 18.10 6.67
C SER A 5 -11.43 17.12 6.64
N ALA A 6 -12.65 17.55 6.95
CA ALA A 6 -13.85 16.70 6.86
C ALA A 6 -14.10 16.17 5.43
N LYS A 7 -13.56 16.85 4.41
CA LYS A 7 -13.58 16.39 3.01
C LYS A 7 -12.37 15.54 2.60
N LEU A 8 -11.39 15.31 3.49
CA LEU A 8 -10.22 14.49 3.19
C LEU A 8 -10.66 13.03 3.05
N LYS A 9 -10.53 12.46 1.85
CA LYS A 9 -10.80 11.05 1.56
C LYS A 9 -9.50 10.31 1.30
N ILE A 10 -9.38 9.10 1.83
CA ILE A 10 -8.23 8.24 1.63
C ILE A 10 -8.46 7.37 0.39
N ARG A 11 -7.50 7.35 -0.52
CA ARG A 11 -7.51 6.46 -1.68
C ARG A 11 -7.41 5.00 -1.23
N ALA A 12 -8.22 4.11 -1.82
CA ALA A 12 -8.20 2.68 -1.52
C ALA A 12 -6.78 2.09 -1.58
N SER A 13 -6.02 2.39 -2.64
CA SER A 13 -4.64 1.91 -2.84
C SER A 13 -3.61 2.43 -1.82
N ARG A 14 -4.01 3.36 -0.94
CA ARG A 14 -3.16 3.92 0.14
C ARG A 14 -3.76 3.69 1.53
N ALA A 15 -4.88 2.97 1.61
CA ALA A 15 -5.58 2.75 2.87
C ALA A 15 -4.76 1.90 3.85
N GLY A 16 -4.09 0.85 3.37
CA GLY A 16 -3.26 -0.01 4.23
C GLY A 16 -2.07 0.71 4.87
N THR A 17 -1.61 1.83 4.29
CA THR A 17 -0.58 2.68 4.92
C THR A 17 -1.04 3.23 6.27
N LEU A 18 -2.33 3.52 6.45
CA LEU A 18 -2.86 3.95 7.75
C LEU A 18 -2.89 2.80 8.77
N MET A 19 -3.00 1.56 8.31
CA MET A 19 -3.05 0.36 9.16
C MET A 19 -1.67 -0.11 9.63
N THR A 20 -0.61 0.59 9.23
CA THR A 20 0.74 0.35 9.75
C THR A 20 0.90 1.08 11.07
N ASP A 21 1.15 0.34 12.15
CA ASP A 21 1.43 0.90 13.47
C ASP A 21 2.82 1.57 13.49
N ALA A 22 2.95 2.64 14.27
CA ALA A 22 4.26 3.26 14.46
C ALA A 22 5.18 2.27 15.23
N PRO A 23 6.50 2.27 14.97
CA PRO A 23 7.42 1.43 15.72
C PRO A 23 7.26 1.64 17.23
N GLY A 24 7.01 0.54 17.95
CA GLY A 24 6.81 0.61 19.40
C GLY A 24 5.42 1.05 19.86
N VAL A 25 4.42 1.18 18.98
CA VAL A 25 3.01 1.40 19.35
C VAL A 25 2.29 0.07 19.51
N GLY A 26 1.45 -0.04 20.54
CA GLY A 26 0.73 -1.28 20.87
C GLY A 26 1.61 -2.38 21.47
N LEU A 27 0.98 -3.36 22.11
CA LEU A 27 1.68 -4.54 22.62
C LEU A 27 1.91 -5.54 21.49
N THR A 28 3.12 -6.11 21.41
CA THR A 28 3.32 -7.35 20.63
C THR A 28 2.57 -8.51 21.30
N ASP A 29 2.34 -9.61 20.60
CA ASP A 29 1.68 -10.80 21.18
C ASP A 29 2.40 -11.29 22.45
N ASN A 30 3.74 -11.26 22.43
CA ASN A 30 4.54 -11.60 23.61
C ASN A 30 4.33 -10.59 24.74
N GLN A 31 4.29 -9.29 24.43
CA GLN A 31 4.05 -8.24 25.41
C GLN A 31 2.63 -8.31 26.00
N ALA A 32 1.63 -8.64 25.19
CA ALA A 32 0.25 -8.84 25.63
C ALA A 32 0.14 -10.04 26.56
N ARG A 33 0.75 -11.17 26.21
CA ARG A 33 0.81 -12.36 27.07
C ARG A 33 1.55 -12.09 28.38
N THR A 34 2.69 -11.40 28.33
CA THR A 34 3.42 -11.00 29.54
C THR A 34 2.59 -10.07 30.42
N LEU A 35 1.88 -9.11 29.83
CA LEU A 35 0.99 -8.21 30.56
C LEU A 35 -0.13 -9.00 31.28
N GLU A 36 -0.77 -9.94 30.59
CA GLU A 36 -1.83 -10.79 31.16
C GLU A 36 -1.30 -11.64 32.33
N GLU A 37 -0.15 -12.30 32.15
CA GLU A 37 0.50 -13.07 33.20
C GLU A 37 0.81 -12.21 34.43
N TYR A 38 1.37 -11.01 34.22
CA TYR A 38 1.81 -10.16 35.32
C TYR A 38 0.62 -9.55 36.06
N LEU A 39 -0.48 -9.22 35.36
CA LEU A 39 -1.73 -8.80 35.99
C LEU A 39 -2.35 -9.92 36.83
N ALA A 40 -2.37 -11.17 36.34
CA ALA A 40 -2.87 -12.32 37.08
C ALA A 40 -2.06 -12.57 38.37
N ARG A 41 -0.73 -12.50 38.28
CA ARG A 41 0.18 -12.63 39.44
C ARG A 41 0.00 -11.50 40.44
N LYS A 42 -0.18 -10.26 39.97
CA LYS A 42 -0.48 -9.11 40.84
C LYS A 42 -1.81 -9.28 41.59
N ASN A 43 -2.76 -10.01 40.99
CA ASN A 43 -4.05 -10.37 41.60
C ASN A 43 -3.98 -11.66 42.46
N GLY A 44 -2.79 -12.14 42.80
CA GLY A 44 -2.60 -13.27 43.72
C GLY A 44 -2.55 -14.65 43.06
N GLN A 45 -2.58 -14.74 41.72
CA GLN A 45 -2.39 -16.01 41.02
C GLN A 45 -0.90 -16.31 40.82
N GLY A 46 -0.29 -17.03 41.77
CA GLY A 46 1.10 -17.49 41.68
C GLY A 46 2.08 -16.68 42.54
N LYS A 47 3.37 -16.73 42.19
CA LYS A 47 4.41 -16.04 42.96
C LYS A 47 4.30 -14.51 42.80
N PRO A 48 4.57 -13.72 43.86
CA PRO A 48 4.67 -12.26 43.77
C PRO A 48 5.59 -11.81 42.62
N LEU A 49 5.32 -10.65 42.06
CA LEU A 49 6.20 -10.04 41.06
C LEU A 49 7.51 -9.60 41.73
N THR A 50 8.62 -9.71 41.01
CA THR A 50 9.89 -9.08 41.41
C THR A 50 9.85 -7.59 41.03
N ALA A 51 10.71 -6.76 41.62
CA ALA A 51 10.77 -5.33 41.29
C ALA A 51 10.94 -5.06 39.79
N ASN A 52 11.77 -5.85 39.10
CA ASN A 52 11.93 -5.73 37.64
C ASN A 52 10.64 -6.06 36.89
N MET A 53 9.90 -7.08 37.34
CA MET A 53 8.62 -7.44 36.74
C MET A 53 7.54 -6.39 36.99
N GLU A 54 7.56 -5.71 38.13
CA GLU A 54 6.67 -4.58 38.42
C GLU A 54 6.95 -3.39 37.50
N ASN A 55 8.23 -3.09 37.25
CA ASN A 55 8.62 -2.05 36.29
C ASN A 55 8.17 -2.41 34.88
N THR A 56 8.43 -3.64 34.42
CA THR A 56 7.94 -4.13 33.13
C THR A 56 6.41 -4.09 33.04
N LEU A 57 5.69 -4.45 34.11
CA LEU A 57 4.24 -4.35 34.14
C LEU A 57 3.78 -2.88 33.96
N ALA A 58 4.43 -1.94 34.65
CA ALA A 58 4.12 -0.52 34.52
C ALA A 58 4.37 -0.01 33.09
N GLU A 59 5.50 -0.39 32.47
CA GLU A 59 5.81 -0.06 31.08
C GLU A 59 4.78 -0.64 30.10
N LEU A 60 4.38 -1.90 30.28
CA LEU A 60 3.38 -2.56 29.44
C LEU A 60 1.99 -1.93 29.59
N ILE A 61 1.59 -1.54 30.81
CA ILE A 61 0.35 -0.80 31.05
C ILE A 61 0.41 0.57 30.36
N ALA A 62 1.49 1.33 30.56
CA ALA A 62 1.68 2.64 29.93
C ALA A 62 1.65 2.54 28.40
N LYS A 63 2.26 1.49 27.83
CA LYS A 63 2.26 1.22 26.40
C LYS A 63 0.88 0.82 25.86
N ARG A 64 0.11 0.04 26.62
CA ARG A 64 -1.28 -0.33 26.29
C ARG A 64 -2.19 0.89 26.28
N ASP A 65 -2.02 1.77 27.26
CA ASP A 65 -2.89 2.93 27.50
C ASP A 65 -2.41 4.20 26.78
N ALA A 66 -1.30 4.11 26.05
CA ALA A 66 -0.77 5.21 25.26
C ALA A 66 -1.80 5.66 24.19
N PRO A 67 -1.95 6.97 23.95
CA PRO A 67 -2.83 7.46 22.92
C PRO A 67 -2.38 6.97 21.55
N PHE A 68 -3.34 6.72 20.66
CA PHE A 68 -3.04 6.34 19.28
C PHE A 68 -2.22 7.42 18.57
N GLU A 69 -1.19 6.98 17.84
CA GLU A 69 -0.38 7.84 16.99
C GLU A 69 -0.21 7.22 15.60
N LEU A 70 -0.33 8.06 14.57
CA LEU A 70 -0.07 7.66 13.19
C LEU A 70 1.42 7.28 13.00
N SER A 71 1.66 6.23 12.23
CA SER A 71 3.02 5.90 11.78
C SER A 71 3.61 7.00 10.90
N GLN A 72 4.94 6.99 10.76
CA GLN A 72 5.65 7.96 9.93
C GLN A 72 5.19 7.90 8.46
N SER A 73 4.99 6.70 7.91
CA SER A 73 4.48 6.52 6.55
C SER A 73 3.06 7.07 6.38
N ALA A 74 2.18 6.87 7.38
CA ALA A 74 0.85 7.47 7.38
C ALA A 74 0.94 9.00 7.43
N LYS A 75 1.77 9.59 8.30
CA LYS A 75 1.99 11.04 8.37
C LYS A 75 2.51 11.61 7.05
N SER A 76 3.53 10.99 6.45
CA SER A 76 4.06 11.39 5.14
C SER A 76 2.96 11.42 4.07
N TYR A 77 2.14 10.38 3.99
CA TYR A 77 1.02 10.36 3.04
C TYR A 77 -0.01 11.47 3.29
N ILE A 78 -0.34 11.78 4.55
CA ILE A 78 -1.25 12.89 4.86
C ILE A 78 -0.63 14.25 4.50
N ILE A 79 0.68 14.41 4.68
CA ILE A 79 1.41 15.62 4.23
C ILE A 79 1.32 15.76 2.71
N ASP A 80 1.50 14.69 1.93
CA ASP A 80 1.38 14.73 0.47
C ASP A 80 -0.04 15.17 0.04
N LEU A 81 -1.07 14.64 0.69
CA LEU A 81 -2.46 15.04 0.43
C LEU A 81 -2.71 16.51 0.78
N TRP A 82 -2.12 16.98 1.88
CA TRP A 82 -2.21 18.37 2.32
C TRP A 82 -1.50 19.31 1.35
N LEU A 83 -0.26 19.03 0.97
CA LEU A 83 0.49 19.81 -0.02
C LEU A 83 -0.23 19.88 -1.37
N ARG A 84 -0.77 18.74 -1.83
CA ARG A 84 -1.56 18.68 -3.07
C ARG A 84 -2.82 19.54 -3.00
N ARG A 85 -3.52 19.54 -1.87
CA ARG A 85 -4.81 20.22 -1.73
C ARG A 85 -4.66 21.72 -1.48
N GLU A 86 -3.70 22.11 -0.65
CA GLU A 86 -3.52 23.51 -0.25
C GLU A 86 -2.60 24.28 -1.21
N TYR A 87 -1.66 23.60 -1.87
CA TYR A 87 -0.65 24.24 -2.75
C TYR A 87 -0.63 23.69 -4.18
N GLY A 88 -1.47 22.70 -4.51
CA GLY A 88 -1.46 22.09 -5.84
C GLY A 88 -0.22 21.24 -6.14
N TYR A 89 0.64 20.99 -5.16
CA TYR A 89 1.89 20.24 -5.34
C TYR A 89 1.62 18.79 -5.76
N ARG A 90 2.29 18.34 -6.82
CA ARG A 90 2.23 16.96 -7.31
C ARG A 90 3.56 16.56 -7.91
N GLU A 91 4.09 15.44 -7.45
CA GLU A 91 5.24 14.80 -8.10
C GLU A 91 4.76 13.80 -9.16
N PRO A 92 5.38 13.79 -10.34
CA PRO A 92 5.17 12.71 -11.29
C PRO A 92 5.81 11.43 -10.74
N VAL A 93 4.97 10.45 -10.41
CA VAL A 93 5.42 9.11 -10.01
C VAL A 93 5.03 8.14 -11.12
N VAL A 94 5.99 7.82 -11.98
CA VAL A 94 5.86 6.82 -13.04
C VAL A 94 7.08 5.93 -12.98
N THR A 95 6.88 4.65 -12.70
CA THR A 95 7.95 3.64 -12.75
C THR A 95 7.75 2.71 -13.95
N LYS A 96 8.82 2.03 -14.36
CA LYS A 96 8.75 1.04 -15.45
C LYS A 96 7.79 -0.10 -15.15
N GLU A 97 7.66 -0.49 -13.88
CA GLU A 97 6.71 -1.50 -13.41
C GLU A 97 5.26 -1.02 -13.56
N MET A 98 4.98 0.25 -13.23
CA MET A 98 3.66 0.86 -13.45
C MET A 98 3.33 0.92 -14.95
N MET A 99 4.30 1.30 -15.78
CA MET A 99 4.12 1.33 -17.24
C MET A 99 3.82 -0.04 -17.81
N LYS A 100 4.57 -1.09 -17.40
CA LYS A 100 4.27 -2.47 -17.79
C LYS A 100 2.86 -2.86 -17.34
N GLY A 101 2.50 -2.61 -16.09
CA GLY A 101 1.17 -2.92 -15.57
C GLY A 101 0.04 -2.29 -16.39
N HIS A 102 0.22 -1.05 -16.85
CA HIS A 102 -0.75 -0.38 -17.70
C HIS A 102 -0.82 -0.95 -19.12
N ILE A 103 0.32 -1.25 -19.74
CA ILE A 103 0.36 -1.74 -21.13
C ILE A 103 -0.10 -3.20 -21.22
N CYS A 104 0.32 -4.04 -20.27
CA CYS A 104 0.01 -5.47 -20.22
C CYS A 104 -1.31 -5.80 -19.52
N GLU A 105 -2.15 -4.81 -19.23
CA GLU A 105 -3.40 -5.00 -18.52
C GLU A 105 -4.31 -6.01 -19.25
N GLN A 106 -4.41 -5.88 -20.58
CA GLN A 106 -5.21 -6.78 -21.42
C GLN A 106 -4.65 -8.21 -21.45
N ASP A 107 -3.35 -8.39 -21.72
CA ASP A 107 -2.70 -9.72 -21.72
C ASP A 107 -2.84 -10.42 -20.36
N SER A 108 -2.72 -9.65 -19.28
CA SER A 108 -2.90 -10.16 -17.92
C SER A 108 -4.35 -10.61 -17.70
N MET A 109 -5.33 -9.85 -18.18
CA MET A 109 -6.75 -10.16 -18.07
C MET A 109 -7.12 -11.40 -18.92
N GLU A 110 -6.49 -11.59 -20.07
CA GLU A 110 -6.65 -12.76 -20.92
C GLU A 110 -6.10 -14.03 -20.25
N LEU A 111 -4.90 -13.97 -19.68
CA LEU A 111 -4.33 -15.06 -18.89
C LEU A 111 -5.27 -15.47 -17.75
N VAL A 112 -5.76 -14.49 -16.98
CA VAL A 112 -6.69 -14.73 -15.87
C VAL A 112 -8.01 -15.32 -16.37
N SER A 113 -8.52 -14.84 -17.49
CA SER A 113 -9.78 -15.35 -18.06
C SER A 113 -9.68 -16.77 -18.58
N GLY A 114 -8.52 -17.18 -19.09
CA GLY A 114 -8.27 -18.56 -19.50
C GLY A 114 -8.18 -19.55 -18.34
N LEU A 115 -7.76 -19.10 -17.15
CA LEU A 115 -7.54 -19.96 -15.99
C LEU A 115 -8.68 -19.93 -14.97
N ILE A 116 -9.36 -18.79 -14.84
CA ILE A 116 -10.45 -18.60 -13.88
C ILE A 116 -11.74 -18.27 -14.64
N PRO A 117 -12.67 -19.23 -14.78
CA PRO A 117 -13.99 -18.96 -15.32
C PRO A 117 -14.74 -17.88 -14.52
N ALA A 118 -15.56 -17.10 -15.20
CA ALA A 118 -16.45 -16.09 -14.62
C ALA A 118 -17.79 -16.12 -15.34
N SER A 119 -18.87 -15.72 -14.66
CA SER A 119 -20.21 -15.68 -15.24
C SER A 119 -20.42 -14.46 -16.15
N GLU A 120 -19.46 -13.54 -16.17
CA GLU A 120 -19.40 -12.36 -17.02
C GLU A 120 -17.98 -12.12 -17.53
N PHE A 121 -17.85 -11.34 -18.61
CA PHE A 121 -16.55 -10.98 -19.15
C PHE A 121 -15.83 -10.06 -18.18
N ARG A 122 -14.55 -10.36 -17.94
CA ARG A 122 -13.65 -9.40 -17.29
C ARG A 122 -13.47 -8.21 -18.19
N VAL A 123 -13.79 -7.04 -17.65
CA VAL A 123 -13.60 -5.75 -18.31
C VAL A 123 -13.06 -4.78 -17.28
N LYS A 124 -12.22 -3.84 -17.75
CA LYS A 124 -11.73 -2.76 -16.90
C LYS A 124 -12.90 -1.91 -16.42
N ASN A 125 -13.06 -1.83 -15.12
CA ASN A 125 -14.00 -0.92 -14.49
C ASN A 125 -13.51 0.54 -14.63
N ARG A 126 -14.43 1.43 -15.00
CA ARG A 126 -14.18 2.88 -15.11
C ARG A 126 -14.95 3.69 -14.08
N GLU A 127 -15.81 3.04 -13.30
CA GLU A 127 -16.62 3.68 -12.28
C GLU A 127 -15.81 3.88 -11.01
N SER A 128 -15.82 5.12 -10.51
CA SER A 128 -15.18 5.48 -9.25
C SER A 128 -16.22 5.53 -8.15
N PHE A 129 -15.88 4.95 -7.01
CA PHE A 129 -16.72 4.90 -5.83
C PHE A 129 -16.11 5.79 -4.74
N GLU A 130 -16.96 6.37 -3.92
CA GLU A 130 -16.53 7.18 -2.79
C GLU A 130 -17.60 7.24 -1.70
N ASP A 131 -17.16 7.46 -0.47
CA ASP A 131 -18.03 7.75 0.66
C ASP A 131 -17.49 8.96 1.43
N ALA A 132 -17.87 9.08 2.71
CA ALA A 132 -17.38 10.15 3.57
C ALA A 132 -15.88 10.03 3.91
N TYR A 133 -15.25 8.87 3.77
CA TYR A 133 -13.89 8.56 4.26
C TYR A 133 -12.92 8.11 3.15
N PHE A 134 -13.42 7.44 2.12
CA PHE A 134 -12.62 6.76 1.11
C PHE A 134 -13.06 7.10 -0.31
N THR A 135 -12.16 6.84 -1.26
CA THR A 135 -12.40 6.95 -2.70
C THR A 135 -11.54 5.94 -3.44
N GLY A 136 -12.02 5.42 -4.57
CA GLY A 136 -11.21 4.55 -5.43
C GLY A 136 -11.95 4.00 -6.64
N THR A 137 -11.18 3.39 -7.52
CA THR A 137 -11.64 2.73 -8.74
C THR A 137 -11.04 1.33 -8.71
N PRO A 138 -11.85 0.28 -8.45
CA PRO A 138 -11.40 -1.11 -8.60
C PRO A 138 -11.02 -1.41 -10.05
N ASP A 139 -10.12 -2.35 -10.30
CA ASP A 139 -9.70 -2.72 -11.66
C ASP A 139 -10.82 -3.46 -12.39
N ILE A 140 -11.44 -4.46 -11.75
CA ILE A 140 -12.51 -5.29 -12.31
C ILE A 140 -13.57 -5.53 -11.24
N VAL A 141 -14.85 -5.47 -11.65
CA VAL A 141 -16.01 -5.77 -10.80
C VAL A 141 -16.82 -6.86 -11.48
N LEU A 142 -16.84 -8.06 -10.90
CA LEU A 142 -17.68 -9.18 -11.31
C LEU A 142 -18.90 -9.26 -10.38
N ALA A 143 -19.88 -8.39 -10.61
CA ALA A 143 -21.05 -8.26 -9.74
C ALA A 143 -21.91 -9.53 -9.68
N LYS A 144 -22.01 -10.30 -10.78
CA LYS A 144 -22.78 -11.56 -10.82
C LYS A 144 -22.11 -12.66 -10.02
N ASP A 145 -20.78 -12.69 -10.02
CA ASP A 145 -19.99 -13.65 -9.25
C ASP A 145 -19.75 -13.17 -7.80
N GLY A 146 -20.03 -11.89 -7.52
CA GLY A 146 -19.82 -11.27 -6.22
C GLY A 146 -18.35 -11.12 -5.87
N TYR A 147 -17.50 -10.80 -6.85
CA TYR A 147 -16.06 -10.59 -6.67
C TYR A 147 -15.61 -9.22 -7.19
N ILE A 148 -14.66 -8.64 -6.46
CA ILE A 148 -13.79 -7.57 -6.95
C ILE A 148 -12.44 -8.19 -7.27
N GLU A 149 -11.86 -7.78 -8.39
CA GLU A 149 -10.55 -8.22 -8.85
C GLU A 149 -9.62 -7.04 -9.01
N ASP A 150 -8.40 -7.23 -8.51
CA ASP A 150 -7.30 -6.29 -8.67
C ASP A 150 -6.14 -7.06 -9.30
N LEU A 151 -5.74 -6.60 -10.48
CA LEU A 151 -4.73 -7.27 -11.30
C LEU A 151 -3.39 -6.57 -11.10
N LYS A 152 -2.34 -7.39 -10.97
CA LYS A 152 -0.96 -6.92 -10.82
C LYS A 152 -0.06 -7.67 -11.79
N SER A 153 0.31 -7.02 -12.88
CA SER A 153 1.29 -7.55 -13.82
C SER A 153 2.68 -7.47 -13.20
N SER A 154 3.31 -8.63 -13.00
CA SER A 154 4.63 -8.72 -12.39
C SER A 154 5.73 -8.29 -13.38
N TRP A 155 6.74 -7.59 -12.86
CA TRP A 155 7.84 -7.04 -13.67
C TRP A 155 8.69 -8.14 -14.32
N THR A 156 9.14 -9.10 -13.51
CA THR A 156 9.96 -10.25 -13.89
C THR A 156 9.56 -11.51 -13.11
N LEU A 157 10.07 -12.67 -13.55
CA LEU A 157 9.92 -13.94 -12.83
C LEU A 157 10.37 -13.84 -11.36
N LYS A 158 11.45 -13.11 -11.07
CA LYS A 158 11.93 -12.92 -9.68
C LYS A 158 10.92 -12.16 -8.83
N THR A 159 10.36 -11.06 -9.37
CA THR A 159 9.34 -10.28 -8.65
C THR A 159 8.03 -11.05 -8.47
N PHE A 160 7.64 -11.83 -9.48
CA PHE A 160 6.49 -12.73 -9.39
C PHE A 160 6.72 -13.81 -8.34
N PHE A 161 7.89 -14.46 -8.33
CA PHE A 161 8.23 -15.48 -7.34
C PHE A 161 8.16 -14.93 -5.91
N GLY A 162 8.70 -13.73 -5.69
CA GLY A 162 8.70 -13.06 -4.39
C GLY A 162 7.37 -12.39 -4.00
N SER A 163 6.37 -12.34 -4.88
CA SER A 163 5.10 -11.66 -4.60
C SER A 163 4.34 -12.39 -3.47
N SER A 164 4.04 -11.65 -2.41
CA SER A 164 3.23 -12.08 -1.27
C SER A 164 2.15 -11.03 -0.99
N PRO A 165 1.05 -11.39 -0.32
CA PRO A 165 -0.01 -10.44 0.02
C PRO A 165 0.54 -9.48 1.09
N GLY A 166 0.97 -8.29 0.67
CA GLY A 166 1.40 -7.23 1.58
C GLY A 166 0.22 -6.61 2.33
N LYS A 167 0.47 -6.05 3.53
CA LYS A 167 -0.54 -5.36 4.36
C LYS A 167 -1.24 -4.21 3.62
N ASP A 168 -0.55 -3.57 2.68
CA ASP A 168 -1.12 -2.47 1.89
C ASP A 168 -2.30 -2.93 1.01
N TYR A 169 -2.23 -4.14 0.44
CA TYR A 169 -3.27 -4.69 -0.42
C TYR A 169 -4.51 -5.13 0.35
N GLU A 170 -4.35 -5.54 1.61
CA GLU A 170 -5.50 -5.85 2.47
C GLU A 170 -6.35 -4.59 2.71
N GLY A 171 -5.73 -3.46 3.02
CA GLY A 171 -6.45 -2.20 3.18
C GLY A 171 -7.16 -1.76 1.90
N GLN A 172 -6.53 -1.94 0.74
CA GLN A 172 -7.14 -1.69 -0.56
C GLN A 172 -8.37 -2.59 -0.79
N ALA A 173 -8.23 -3.89 -0.56
CA ALA A 173 -9.32 -4.86 -0.70
C ALA A 173 -10.51 -4.50 0.18
N GLN A 174 -10.28 -4.21 1.47
CA GLN A 174 -11.34 -3.86 2.42
C GLN A 174 -12.08 -2.60 2.01
N VAL A 175 -11.37 -1.56 1.54
CA VAL A 175 -12.00 -0.33 1.06
C VAL A 175 -12.83 -0.55 -0.19
N TYR A 176 -12.37 -1.33 -1.16
CA TYR A 176 -13.17 -1.62 -2.35
C TYR A 176 -14.41 -2.45 -2.02
N MET A 177 -14.27 -3.47 -1.17
CA MET A 177 -15.42 -4.26 -0.71
C MET A 177 -16.45 -3.39 0.04
N HIS A 178 -15.98 -2.44 0.86
CA HIS A 178 -16.81 -1.46 1.55
C HIS A 178 -17.54 -0.53 0.57
N LEU A 179 -16.83 0.06 -0.38
CA LEU A 179 -17.36 1.07 -1.29
C LEU A 179 -18.36 0.50 -2.31
N THR A 180 -18.18 -0.76 -2.72
CA THR A 180 -19.03 -1.41 -3.73
C THR A 180 -20.14 -2.26 -3.12
N GLY A 181 -20.04 -2.64 -1.84
CA GLY A 181 -20.94 -3.59 -1.18
C GLY A 181 -20.70 -5.06 -1.57
N ILE A 182 -19.64 -5.36 -2.33
CA ILE A 182 -19.27 -6.72 -2.73
C ILE A 182 -18.23 -7.25 -1.73
N HIS A 183 -18.53 -8.32 -1.00
CA HIS A 183 -17.73 -8.76 0.16
C HIS A 183 -16.67 -9.84 -0.14
N LYS A 184 -16.32 -10.06 -1.40
CA LYS A 184 -15.22 -10.92 -1.80
C LYS A 184 -14.28 -10.17 -2.73
N TYR A 185 -12.99 -10.34 -2.50
CA TYR A 185 -11.94 -9.71 -3.29
C TYR A 185 -10.85 -10.74 -3.60
N ARG A 186 -10.26 -10.65 -4.78
CA ARG A 186 -9.04 -11.38 -5.10
C ARG A 186 -7.98 -10.48 -5.73
N LEU A 187 -6.78 -10.53 -5.15
CA LEU A 187 -5.57 -9.95 -5.71
C LEU A 187 -4.93 -11.00 -6.62
N ILE A 188 -4.73 -10.66 -7.88
CA ILE A 188 -4.19 -11.59 -8.87
C ILE A 188 -2.88 -11.04 -9.42
N TYR A 189 -1.79 -11.75 -9.15
CA TYR A 189 -0.52 -11.50 -9.84
C TYR A 189 -0.47 -12.31 -11.13
N ALA A 190 -0.25 -11.62 -12.23
CA ALA A 190 -0.10 -12.22 -13.55
C ALA A 190 1.33 -11.99 -14.06
N LEU A 191 1.97 -13.05 -14.56
CA LEU A 191 3.27 -13.01 -15.20
C LEU A 191 3.07 -13.14 -16.71
N VAL A 192 3.21 -12.02 -17.41
CA VAL A 192 3.12 -11.93 -18.88
C VAL A 192 4.37 -11.28 -19.44
N ASP A 193 4.61 -11.50 -20.73
CA ASP A 193 5.74 -10.92 -21.43
C ASP A 193 5.73 -9.40 -21.28
N THR A 194 6.92 -8.84 -21.08
CA THR A 194 7.07 -7.39 -21.15
C THR A 194 7.01 -6.95 -22.62
N PRO A 195 6.31 -5.84 -22.94
CA PRO A 195 6.26 -5.29 -24.30
C PRO A 195 7.66 -4.92 -24.79
N ASP A 196 7.91 -5.11 -26.08
CA ASP A 196 9.23 -4.89 -26.68
C ASP A 196 9.71 -3.46 -26.46
N GLU A 197 8.82 -2.47 -26.48
CA GLU A 197 9.16 -1.07 -26.26
C GLU A 197 9.76 -0.82 -24.88
N ILE A 198 9.28 -1.53 -23.85
CA ILE A 198 9.83 -1.42 -22.49
C ILE A 198 11.18 -2.15 -22.42
N VAL A 199 11.30 -3.33 -23.03
CA VAL A 199 12.56 -4.08 -23.07
C VAL A 199 13.64 -3.26 -23.77
N LEU A 200 13.31 -2.65 -24.91
CA LEU A 200 14.18 -1.74 -25.67
C LEU A 200 14.58 -0.51 -24.85
N GLN A 201 13.69 0.06 -24.02
CA GLN A 201 14.05 1.16 -23.11
C GLN A 201 15.08 0.73 -22.05
N GLU A 202 14.93 -0.47 -21.49
CA GLU A 202 15.90 -1.01 -20.54
C GLU A 202 17.25 -1.30 -21.24
N MET A 203 17.26 -1.84 -22.46
CA MET A 203 18.47 -2.03 -23.26
C MET A 203 19.17 -0.69 -23.53
N LYS A 204 18.44 0.34 -24.00
CA LYS A 204 18.99 1.68 -24.26
C LYS A 204 19.65 2.31 -23.04
N ARG A 205 19.18 2.03 -21.82
CA ARG A 205 19.82 2.49 -20.59
C ARG A 205 21.24 1.94 -20.41
N TYR A 206 21.51 0.73 -20.91
CA TYR A 206 22.84 0.13 -20.90
C TYR A 206 23.68 0.56 -22.11
N PHE A 207 23.06 0.77 -23.27
CA PHE A 207 23.74 1.24 -24.48
C PHE A 207 24.65 2.46 -24.21
N PHE A 208 24.12 3.48 -23.52
CA PHE A 208 24.89 4.67 -23.18
C PHE A 208 26.00 4.44 -22.14
N LYS A 209 25.92 3.37 -21.35
CA LYS A 209 26.97 2.99 -20.39
C LYS A 209 28.15 2.29 -21.06
N PHE A 210 27.93 1.70 -22.23
CA PHE A 210 28.96 1.03 -23.04
C PHE A 210 29.42 1.89 -24.20
N GLY A 211 29.38 3.23 -24.05
CA GLY A 211 29.92 4.15 -25.04
C GLY A 211 29.10 4.27 -26.32
N ALA A 212 27.81 3.87 -26.29
CA ALA A 212 26.95 3.86 -27.47
C ALA A 212 27.48 2.97 -28.61
N ASP A 213 28.12 1.85 -28.25
CA ASP A 213 28.62 0.84 -29.19
C ASP A 213 27.73 -0.40 -29.15
N GLU A 214 26.96 -0.62 -30.22
CA GLU A 214 26.08 -1.79 -30.35
C GLU A 214 26.87 -3.10 -30.51
N ALA A 215 28.12 -3.03 -30.97
CA ALA A 215 29.00 -4.20 -31.14
C ALA A 215 29.76 -4.56 -29.86
N ASN A 216 29.54 -3.83 -28.76
CA ASN A 216 30.17 -4.14 -27.49
C ASN A 216 29.67 -5.51 -26.96
N PRO A 217 30.55 -6.52 -26.78
CA PRO A 217 30.11 -7.86 -26.39
C PRO A 217 29.40 -7.93 -25.03
N GLU A 218 29.72 -7.01 -24.11
CA GLU A 218 29.07 -6.92 -22.80
C GLU A 218 27.66 -6.33 -22.93
N TYR A 219 27.48 -5.34 -23.82
CA TYR A 219 26.16 -4.80 -24.14
C TYR A 219 25.26 -5.85 -24.79
N GLU A 220 25.77 -6.60 -25.77
CA GLU A 220 25.05 -7.70 -26.42
C GLU A 220 24.61 -8.76 -25.40
N ARG A 221 25.52 -9.18 -24.50
CA ARG A 221 25.20 -10.12 -23.42
C ARG A 221 24.06 -9.60 -22.54
N ILE A 222 24.13 -8.35 -22.09
CA ILE A 222 23.10 -7.74 -21.25
C ILE A 222 21.75 -7.65 -21.98
N CYS A 223 21.74 -7.35 -23.28
CA CYS A 223 20.52 -7.32 -24.06
C CYS A 223 19.85 -8.71 -24.10
N ASN A 224 20.63 -9.77 -24.36
CA ASN A 224 20.14 -11.14 -24.34
C ASN A 224 19.58 -11.53 -22.96
N ASP A 225 20.27 -11.16 -21.87
CA ASP A 225 19.81 -11.41 -20.50
C ASP A 225 18.50 -10.66 -20.18
N LEU A 226 18.39 -9.40 -20.62
CA LEU A 226 17.18 -8.57 -20.42
C LEU A 226 15.98 -9.16 -21.17
N GLU A 227 16.17 -9.63 -22.40
CA GLU A 227 15.13 -10.26 -23.19
C GLU A 227 14.66 -11.57 -22.52
N ALA A 228 15.59 -12.45 -22.15
CA ALA A 228 15.27 -13.70 -21.46
C ALA A 228 14.57 -13.48 -20.11
N MET A 229 14.95 -12.42 -19.38
CA MET A 229 14.30 -12.05 -18.12
C MET A 229 12.83 -11.59 -18.30
N HIS A 230 12.50 -11.04 -19.47
CA HIS A 230 11.22 -10.39 -19.76
C HIS A 230 10.27 -11.21 -20.64
N LYS A 231 10.76 -12.21 -21.35
CA LYS A 231 9.95 -13.15 -22.15
C LYS A 231 9.72 -14.44 -21.39
N VAL A 232 8.54 -14.56 -20.81
CA VAL A 232 8.09 -15.58 -19.85
C VAL A 232 7.02 -16.50 -20.41
N SER A 233 6.52 -16.27 -21.64
CA SER A 233 5.48 -17.11 -22.28
C SER A 233 5.86 -18.59 -22.47
N HIS A 234 7.14 -18.94 -22.35
CA HIS A 234 7.61 -20.33 -22.33
C HIS A 234 7.21 -21.09 -21.04
N ILE A 235 6.82 -20.38 -19.98
CA ILE A 235 6.33 -20.96 -18.72
C ILE A 235 4.83 -21.28 -18.86
N PRO A 236 4.36 -22.46 -18.40
CA PRO A 236 2.94 -22.81 -18.41
C PRO A 236 2.03 -21.73 -17.78
N ALA A 237 0.81 -21.59 -18.28
CA ALA A 237 -0.10 -20.51 -17.86
C ALA A 237 -0.44 -20.59 -16.36
N GLU A 238 -0.68 -21.80 -15.87
CA GLU A 238 -0.93 -22.14 -14.47
C GLU A 238 0.20 -21.71 -13.53
N ASP A 239 1.45 -21.73 -14.02
CA ASP A 239 2.64 -21.33 -13.27
C ASP A 239 2.91 -19.82 -13.35
N ARG A 240 2.12 -19.08 -14.15
CA ARG A 240 2.22 -17.63 -14.36
C ARG A 240 1.15 -16.83 -13.63
N MET A 241 0.38 -17.45 -12.74
CA MET A 241 -0.66 -16.77 -11.97
C MET A 241 -0.59 -17.11 -10.48
N LYS A 242 -0.73 -16.10 -9.62
CA LYS A 242 -0.96 -16.27 -8.17
C LYS A 242 -2.20 -15.52 -7.75
N VAL A 243 -3.03 -16.15 -6.94
CA VAL A 243 -4.30 -15.58 -6.47
C VAL A 243 -4.33 -15.55 -4.94
N PHE A 244 -4.61 -14.38 -4.38
CA PHE A 244 -4.81 -14.19 -2.95
C PHE A 244 -6.23 -13.72 -2.69
N TYR A 245 -6.94 -14.42 -1.80
CA TYR A 245 -8.34 -14.15 -1.49
C TYR A 245 -8.47 -13.33 -0.21
N TYR A 246 -9.37 -12.36 -0.25
CA TYR A 246 -9.72 -11.53 0.88
C TYR A 246 -11.23 -11.53 1.06
N HIS A 247 -11.66 -11.53 2.32
CA HIS A 247 -13.05 -11.41 2.72
C HIS A 247 -13.26 -10.13 3.49
N TYR A 248 -14.46 -9.56 3.36
CA TYR A 248 -14.79 -8.33 4.07
C TYR A 248 -14.70 -8.51 5.59
N ASP A 249 -13.91 -7.65 6.23
CA ASP A 249 -13.72 -7.60 7.67
C ASP A 249 -14.26 -6.27 8.23
N ARG A 250 -15.37 -6.38 8.96
CA ARG A 250 -16.03 -5.24 9.61
C ARG A 250 -15.16 -4.61 10.70
N ALA A 251 -14.39 -5.40 11.44
CA ALA A 251 -13.53 -4.90 12.50
C ALA A 251 -12.37 -4.11 11.89
N TYR A 252 -11.74 -4.66 10.84
CA TYR A 252 -10.71 -3.95 10.07
C TYR A 252 -11.22 -2.61 9.54
N MET A 253 -12.41 -2.59 8.91
CA MET A 253 -12.98 -1.35 8.37
C MET A 253 -13.30 -0.32 9.45
N LYS A 254 -13.79 -0.76 10.62
CA LYS A 254 -14.05 0.14 11.76
C LYS A 254 -12.75 0.79 12.25
N GLU A 255 -11.69 0.02 12.36
CA GLU A 255 -10.35 0.51 12.74
C GLU A 255 -9.81 1.48 11.69
N LEU A 256 -9.89 1.11 10.41
CA LEU A 256 -9.43 1.98 9.32
C LEU A 256 -10.16 3.33 9.35
N ILE A 257 -11.48 3.36 9.54
CA ILE A 257 -12.27 4.61 9.68
C ILE A 257 -11.82 5.42 10.90
N PHE A 258 -11.52 4.77 12.03
CA PHE A 258 -10.95 5.45 13.20
C PHE A 258 -9.62 6.13 12.83
N ARG A 259 -8.72 5.42 12.16
CA ARG A 259 -7.42 5.99 11.73
C ARG A 259 -7.57 7.12 10.71
N VAL A 260 -8.59 7.09 9.84
CA VAL A 260 -8.91 8.24 8.96
C VAL A 260 -9.29 9.48 9.78
N LYS A 261 -10.03 9.31 10.88
CA LYS A 261 -10.38 10.44 11.77
C LYS A 261 -9.15 11.02 12.44
N GLU A 262 -8.22 10.18 12.92
CA GLU A 262 -6.95 10.64 13.48
C GLU A 262 -6.06 11.31 12.41
N ALA A 263 -6.04 10.78 11.19
CA ALA A 263 -5.38 11.41 10.04
C ALA A 263 -5.94 12.80 9.72
N ARG A 264 -7.26 13.02 9.87
CA ARG A 264 -7.86 14.34 9.70
C ARG A 264 -7.45 15.32 10.78
N LYS A 265 -7.38 14.87 12.04
CA LYS A 265 -6.85 15.70 13.14
C LYS A 265 -5.41 16.14 12.84
N PHE A 266 -4.56 15.21 12.39
CA PHE A 266 -3.19 15.54 11.98
C PHE A 266 -3.15 16.50 10.78
N TYR A 267 -3.99 16.29 9.76
CA TYR A 267 -4.11 17.22 8.64
C TYR A 267 -4.40 18.67 9.10
N ASP A 268 -5.26 18.82 10.09
CA ASP A 268 -5.64 20.14 10.62
C ASP A 268 -4.51 20.84 11.38
N THR A 269 -3.51 20.11 11.89
CA THR A 269 -2.33 20.71 12.54
C THR A 269 -1.29 21.21 11.53
N LEU A 270 -1.24 20.66 10.30
CA LEU A 270 -0.18 20.95 9.32
C LEU A 270 -0.13 22.41 8.87
N THR A 271 1.03 23.05 8.98
CA THR A 271 1.27 24.40 8.44
C THR A 271 2.52 24.40 7.60
N LEU A 272 2.59 25.26 6.56
CA LEU A 272 3.75 25.29 5.67
C LEU A 272 5.00 25.76 6.42
N VAL A 273 4.81 26.77 7.26
CA VAL A 273 5.82 27.28 8.17
C VAL A 273 5.22 27.22 9.56
N ASP A 274 5.96 26.63 10.49
CA ASP A 274 5.64 26.68 11.91
C ASP A 274 5.44 28.14 12.31
N VAL A 275 4.40 28.42 13.09
CA VAL A 275 4.07 29.76 13.57
C VAL A 275 5.27 30.41 14.26
N ALA A 276 6.07 29.65 15.01
CA ALA A 276 7.27 30.15 15.67
C ALA A 276 8.36 30.64 14.69
N HIS A 277 8.38 30.08 13.48
CA HIS A 277 9.36 30.35 12.43
C HIS A 277 8.79 31.22 11.30
N ARG A 278 7.56 31.73 11.44
CA ARG A 278 7.03 32.69 10.47
C ARG A 278 7.86 33.96 10.51
N TYR A 279 8.07 34.53 9.33
CA TYR A 279 8.74 35.81 9.23
C TYR A 279 7.88 36.89 9.89
N HIS A 280 8.51 37.62 10.82
CA HIS A 280 7.91 38.68 11.62
C HIS A 280 8.77 39.93 11.45
N PRO A 281 8.43 40.85 10.53
CA PRO A 281 9.25 42.04 10.26
C PRO A 281 9.47 42.90 11.52
N GLU A 282 8.53 42.86 12.46
CA GLU A 282 8.63 43.52 13.77
C GLU A 282 9.78 43.00 14.66
N LYS A 283 10.28 41.78 14.44
CA LYS A 283 11.42 41.22 15.16
C LYS A 283 12.77 41.62 14.55
N GLU A 284 12.79 42.14 13.32
CA GLU A 284 14.02 42.67 12.70
C GLU A 284 14.38 44.05 13.23
N LEU A 285 13.40 44.85 13.68
CA LEU A 285 13.61 46.19 14.25
C LEU A 285 14.22 46.18 15.67
N GLN A 286 14.57 45.00 16.21
CA GLN A 286 15.20 44.81 17.52
C GLN A 286 16.68 44.43 17.45
N TYR A 287 17.24 44.35 16.24
CA TYR A 287 18.67 44.14 15.95
C TYR A 287 19.23 45.32 15.15
#